data_AF-A0A3N5N9C9-F1
#
_entry.id   AF-A0A3N5N9C9-F1
#
_cell.length_a   1.000
_cell.length_b   1.000
_cell.length_c   1.000
_cell.angle_alpha   90.00
_cell.angle_beta   90.00
_cell.angle_gamma   90.00
#
_symmetry.space_group_name_H-M   'P 1'
#
loop_
_entity.id
_entity.type
_entity.pdbx_description
1 polymer ?
#
loop_
_entity_poly.entity_id
_entity_poly.type
_entity_poly.pdbx_seq_one_letter_code
_entity_poly.pdbx_strand_id
1 'polypeptide(L)'
;MKLINHSLRYSASDLINYLGCRHLTELDRKSAMGEIGQPGWVNPSLALIQQKGLEHERAYVGHLKSLGLKVRELDGQFSPVTTGLLREGYDVITQARFERDGWVGIADILRKVPGKSSLGDFFYEVEDTKLARETKAGTVIQLCLYSEMLGELQDRIPDYMSVVKPGSGFITERFRYQEFDAYYRTIKRRFMEWMAAGPHKTSPLPVPKCDTCRWWMECNRKWHAEDHLSLVAGIRTGQIRELETQGIPTLETYALEEKPFRSRPGQGSEETYHKIHRQARVQLDGRVAGKMLYDLLPFEPLRGLNRLPEPSPGDIYFDIEGDHFYEDGGIEYLFGACYREAGRGMVYRSFWAKDRQEEKKAFGSFVRFVMDRWNEYPGMHIYHYAPYEPSAVKRLASRHAIHEQEVDRLLRSMRFVDLYSVIRETMMASVESYSLKDVER
;
A
#
# COMPACT_ATOMS: atom_id res chain seq x y z
N MET A 1 -12.35 -12.32 11.07
CA MET A 1 -13.48 -13.21 11.39
C MET A 1 -13.25 -13.85 12.74
N LYS A 2 -14.30 -14.13 13.51
CA LYS A 2 -14.21 -14.90 14.75
C LYS A 2 -15.39 -15.86 14.87
N LEU A 3 -15.16 -17.09 15.32
CA LEU A 3 -16.25 -18.02 15.64
C LEU A 3 -16.73 -17.76 17.07
N ILE A 4 -18.01 -17.45 17.24
CA ILE A 4 -18.66 -17.25 18.54
C ILE A 4 -19.96 -18.05 18.55
N ASN A 5 -20.15 -18.92 19.53
CA ASN A 5 -21.34 -19.78 19.67
C ASN A 5 -21.70 -20.50 18.35
N HIS A 6 -20.70 -21.12 17.72
CA HIS A 6 -20.82 -21.83 16.43
C HIS A 6 -21.25 -20.97 15.22
N SER A 7 -21.26 -19.65 15.36
CA SER A 7 -21.56 -18.71 14.27
C SER A 7 -20.38 -17.79 14.01
N LEU A 8 -20.05 -17.56 12.74
CA LEU A 8 -19.01 -16.61 12.38
C LEU A 8 -19.50 -15.17 12.57
N ARG A 9 -18.67 -14.36 13.21
CA ARG A 9 -18.80 -12.92 13.27
C ARG A 9 -17.83 -12.24 12.31
N TYR A 10 -18.33 -11.23 11.62
CA TYR A 10 -17.65 -10.48 10.57
C TYR A 10 -17.41 -9.04 11.00
N SER A 11 -16.36 -8.43 10.46
CA SER A 11 -15.98 -7.04 10.67
C SER A 11 -15.78 -6.33 9.33
N ALA A 12 -15.67 -5.00 9.35
CA ALA A 12 -15.31 -4.22 8.16
C ALA A 12 -14.03 -4.74 7.48
N SER A 13 -13.02 -5.11 8.28
CA SER A 13 -11.77 -5.69 7.80
C SER A 13 -11.98 -6.99 7.01
N ASP A 14 -12.94 -7.82 7.39
CA ASP A 14 -13.25 -9.06 6.66
C ASP A 14 -13.84 -8.77 5.28
N LEU A 15 -14.72 -7.76 5.19
CA LEU A 15 -15.30 -7.31 3.93
C LEU A 15 -14.23 -6.71 3.00
N ILE A 16 -13.33 -5.90 3.55
CA ILE A 16 -12.20 -5.31 2.82
C ILE A 16 -11.22 -6.40 2.37
N ASN A 17 -10.95 -7.38 3.23
CA ASN A 17 -10.09 -8.52 2.89
C ASN A 17 -10.70 -9.33 1.74
N TYR A 18 -12.01 -9.54 1.72
CA TYR A 18 -12.71 -10.19 0.62
C TYR A 18 -12.57 -9.46 -0.72
N LEU A 19 -12.70 -8.14 -0.71
CA LEU A 19 -12.46 -7.33 -1.91
C LEU A 19 -11.01 -7.41 -2.38
N GLY A 20 -10.05 -7.39 -1.46
CA GLY A 20 -8.63 -7.40 -1.78
C GLY A 20 -8.09 -8.77 -2.19
N CYS A 21 -8.59 -9.85 -1.57
CA CYS A 21 -8.14 -11.21 -1.81
C CYS A 21 -9.12 -12.25 -1.25
N ARG A 22 -9.77 -13.02 -2.13
CA ARG A 22 -10.67 -14.12 -1.72
C ARG A 22 -9.92 -15.27 -1.03
N HIS A 23 -8.66 -15.51 -1.40
CA HIS A 23 -7.84 -16.52 -0.74
C HIS A 23 -7.56 -16.15 0.72
N LEU A 24 -7.24 -14.88 1.00
CA LEU A 24 -7.11 -14.36 2.37
C LEU A 24 -8.39 -14.58 3.18
N THR A 25 -9.55 -14.31 2.59
CA THR A 25 -10.85 -14.52 3.25
C THR A 25 -11.07 -15.98 3.62
N GLU A 26 -10.69 -16.90 2.74
CA GLU A 26 -10.78 -18.34 2.99
C GLU A 26 -9.78 -18.79 4.07
N LEU A 27 -8.54 -18.27 4.08
CA LEU A 27 -7.59 -18.53 5.18
C LEU A 27 -8.09 -17.99 6.51
N ASP A 28 -8.69 -16.79 6.52
CA ASP A 28 -9.30 -16.20 7.71
C ASP A 28 -10.49 -17.04 8.22
N ARG A 29 -11.31 -17.59 7.31
CA ARG A 29 -12.39 -18.53 7.64
C ARG A 29 -11.84 -19.80 8.29
N LYS A 30 -10.88 -20.45 7.64
CA LYS A 30 -10.24 -21.69 8.13
C LYS A 30 -9.59 -21.49 9.50
N SER A 31 -8.88 -20.38 9.67
CA SER A 31 -8.25 -20.03 10.93
C SER A 31 -9.27 -19.76 12.04
N ALA A 32 -10.36 -19.04 11.73
CA ALA A 32 -11.45 -18.81 12.68
C ALA A 32 -12.19 -20.09 13.09
N MET A 33 -12.25 -21.09 12.20
CA MET A 33 -12.85 -22.41 12.46
C MET A 33 -11.87 -23.41 13.11
N GLY A 34 -10.62 -23.01 13.34
CA GLY A 34 -9.60 -23.89 13.93
C GLY A 34 -9.07 -24.97 12.98
N GLU A 35 -9.37 -24.88 11.69
CA GLU A 35 -8.87 -25.81 10.65
C GLU A 35 -7.37 -25.61 10.37
N ILE A 36 -6.88 -24.38 10.57
CA ILE A 36 -5.46 -24.02 10.46
C ILE A 36 -5.05 -23.13 11.63
N GLY A 37 -3.75 -23.14 11.98
CA GLY A 37 -3.19 -22.27 13.01
C GLY A 37 -3.28 -20.78 12.66
N GLN A 38 -3.00 -19.89 13.62
CA GLN A 38 -2.80 -18.47 13.32
C GLN A 38 -1.52 -18.28 12.50
N PRO A 39 -1.45 -17.25 11.63
CA PRO A 39 -0.22 -16.98 10.90
C PRO A 39 0.89 -16.61 11.87
N GLY A 40 2.08 -17.15 11.63
CA GLY A 40 3.26 -16.92 12.48
C GLY A 40 3.94 -15.57 12.22
N TRP A 41 3.62 -14.93 11.09
CA TRP A 41 4.23 -13.66 10.68
C TRP A 41 3.46 -12.45 11.19
N VAL A 42 4.17 -11.57 11.88
CA VAL A 42 3.70 -10.22 12.21
C VAL A 42 4.48 -9.24 11.36
N ASN A 43 3.79 -8.47 10.52
CA ASN A 43 4.42 -7.39 9.78
C ASN A 43 5.05 -6.40 10.79
N PRO A 44 6.37 -6.18 10.79
CA PRO A 44 7.03 -5.31 11.77
C PRO A 44 6.48 -3.88 11.78
N SER A 45 5.98 -3.40 10.64
CA SER A 45 5.39 -2.06 10.52
C SER A 45 3.98 -1.97 11.10
N LEU A 46 3.29 -3.10 11.30
CA LEU A 46 1.89 -3.11 11.75
C LEU A 46 1.74 -2.59 13.18
N ALA A 47 2.66 -2.93 14.08
CA ALA A 47 2.63 -2.45 15.46
C ALA A 47 2.77 -0.92 15.53
N LEU A 48 3.69 -0.36 14.75
CA LEU A 48 3.89 1.09 14.65
C LEU A 48 2.65 1.79 14.06
N ILE A 49 2.04 1.21 13.02
CA ILE A 49 0.80 1.73 12.41
C ILE A 49 -0.34 1.77 13.43
N GLN A 50 -0.51 0.69 14.20
CA GLN A 50 -1.54 0.60 15.23
C GLN A 50 -1.30 1.64 16.33
N GLN A 51 -0.07 1.75 16.82
CA GLN A 51 0.30 2.73 17.83
C GLN A 51 0.02 4.16 17.36
N LYS A 52 0.51 4.53 16.18
CA LYS A 52 0.29 5.88 15.62
C LYS A 52 -1.20 6.15 15.37
N GLY A 53 -1.98 5.14 14.99
CA GLY A 53 -3.43 5.25 14.85
C GLY A 53 -4.10 5.63 16.18
N LEU A 54 -3.75 4.95 17.27
CA LEU A 54 -4.25 5.25 18.62
C LEU A 54 -3.78 6.62 19.12
N GLU A 55 -2.57 7.06 18.76
CA GLU A 55 -2.08 8.40 19.07
C GLU A 55 -2.89 9.49 18.34
N HIS A 56 -3.17 9.30 17.04
CA HIS A 56 -3.98 10.22 16.24
C HIS A 56 -5.42 10.31 16.75
N GLU A 57 -6.05 9.18 17.06
CA GLU A 57 -7.39 9.16 17.65
C GLU A 57 -7.42 9.93 18.98
N ARG A 58 -6.48 9.65 19.89
CA ARG A 58 -6.38 10.36 21.18
C ARG A 58 -6.16 11.86 20.99
N ALA A 59 -5.33 12.27 20.04
CA ALA A 59 -5.09 13.67 19.73
C ALA A 59 -6.36 14.36 19.23
N TYR A 60 -7.12 13.70 18.35
CA TYR A 60 -8.38 14.24 17.84
C TYR A 60 -9.46 14.31 18.92
N VAL A 61 -9.57 13.31 19.78
CA VAL A 61 -10.47 13.33 20.95
C VAL A 61 -10.10 14.47 21.90
N GLY A 62 -8.80 14.70 22.15
CA GLY A 62 -8.31 15.84 22.90
C GLY A 62 -8.70 17.18 22.27
N HIS A 63 -8.62 17.29 20.95
CA HIS A 63 -9.09 18.46 20.21
C HIS A 63 -10.60 18.68 20.37
N LEU A 64 -11.42 17.64 20.23
CA LEU A 64 -12.87 17.75 20.44
C LEU A 64 -13.22 18.20 21.86
N LYS A 65 -12.52 17.70 22.89
CA LYS A 65 -12.67 18.20 24.27
C LYS A 65 -12.30 19.67 24.41
N SER A 66 -11.24 20.12 23.74
CA SER A 66 -10.81 21.52 23.77
C SER A 66 -11.84 22.49 23.18
N LEU A 67 -12.73 21.98 22.30
CA LEU A 67 -13.88 22.72 21.77
C LEU A 67 -15.07 22.77 22.74
N GLY A 68 -14.94 22.23 23.96
CA GLY A 68 -16.00 22.23 24.98
C GLY A 68 -17.06 21.14 24.79
N LEU A 69 -16.82 20.16 23.92
CA LEU A 69 -17.76 19.09 23.62
C LEU A 69 -17.82 18.06 24.75
N LYS A 70 -19.02 17.57 25.06
CA LYS A 70 -19.22 16.49 26.05
C LYS A 70 -18.84 15.15 25.42
N VAL A 71 -17.64 14.67 25.73
CA VAL A 71 -17.09 13.41 25.20
C VAL A 71 -17.31 12.24 26.17
N ARG A 72 -17.81 11.11 25.65
CA ARG A 72 -17.84 9.82 26.34
C ARG A 72 -16.81 8.89 25.71
N GLU A 73 -15.76 8.56 26.46
CA GLU A 73 -14.77 7.58 26.03
C GLU A 73 -15.13 6.17 26.48
N LEU A 74 -15.08 5.22 25.54
CA LEU A 74 -15.25 3.79 25.79
C LEU A 74 -13.91 3.07 25.52
N ASP A 75 -13.75 1.89 26.11
CA ASP A 75 -12.55 1.06 25.96
C ASP A 75 -12.67 0.01 24.84
N GLY A 76 -13.74 0.08 24.04
CA GLY A 76 -14.03 -0.85 22.94
C GLY A 76 -14.32 -2.30 23.38
N GLN A 77 -14.33 -2.60 24.69
CA GLN A 77 -14.65 -3.91 25.23
C GLN A 77 -16.16 -4.13 25.31
N PHE A 78 -16.57 -5.41 25.35
CA PHE A 78 -17.95 -5.90 25.26
C PHE A 78 -18.94 -5.01 26.02
N SER A 79 -19.71 -4.22 25.28
CA SER A 79 -20.71 -3.36 25.87
C SER A 79 -22.00 -3.43 25.06
N PRO A 80 -23.07 -4.07 25.56
CA PRO A 80 -24.43 -3.85 25.06
C PRO A 80 -24.93 -2.40 25.30
N VAL A 81 -24.05 -1.50 25.77
CA VAL A 81 -24.34 -0.19 26.35
C VAL A 81 -24.32 0.93 25.30
N THR A 82 -23.96 0.68 24.04
CA THR A 82 -23.95 1.74 23.01
C THR A 82 -25.35 2.35 22.82
N THR A 83 -26.42 1.55 22.73
CA THR A 83 -27.79 2.06 22.53
C THR A 83 -28.29 2.92 23.69
N GLY A 84 -27.89 2.60 24.93
CA GLY A 84 -28.20 3.41 26.11
C GLY A 84 -27.47 4.76 26.07
N LEU A 85 -26.18 4.74 25.72
CA LEU A 85 -25.35 5.95 25.63
C LEU A 85 -25.77 6.90 24.51
N LEU A 86 -26.28 6.37 23.38
CA LEU A 86 -26.81 7.21 22.30
C LEU A 86 -27.94 8.12 22.82
N ARG A 87 -28.80 7.61 23.70
CA ARG A 87 -29.93 8.37 24.29
C ARG A 87 -29.49 9.43 25.31
N GLU A 88 -28.34 9.25 25.95
CA GLU A 88 -27.77 10.28 26.85
C GLU A 88 -27.31 11.54 26.11
N GLY A 89 -27.17 11.47 24.78
CA GLY A 89 -26.99 12.64 23.92
C GLY A 89 -25.65 13.36 24.11
N TYR A 90 -24.57 12.63 24.42
CA TYR A 90 -23.20 13.15 24.38
C TYR A 90 -22.87 13.72 23.01
N ASP A 91 -22.04 14.75 22.95
CA ASP A 91 -21.67 15.37 21.66
C ASP A 91 -20.73 14.47 20.85
N VAL A 92 -19.97 13.61 21.54
CA VAL A 92 -19.00 12.68 20.97
C VAL A 92 -18.98 11.39 21.81
N ILE A 93 -19.03 10.24 21.15
CA ILE A 93 -18.82 8.92 21.80
C ILE A 93 -17.68 8.23 21.05
N THR A 94 -16.64 7.79 21.77
CA THR A 94 -15.49 7.11 21.14
C THR A 94 -15.56 5.59 21.31
N GLN A 95 -14.89 4.85 20.42
CA GLN A 95 -14.78 3.39 20.45
C GLN A 95 -16.14 2.68 20.59
N ALA A 96 -17.15 3.21 19.91
CA ALA A 96 -18.51 2.70 19.98
C ALA A 96 -18.63 1.35 19.26
N ARG A 97 -18.94 0.30 20.01
CA ARG A 97 -19.11 -1.05 19.47
C ARG A 97 -20.57 -1.30 19.08
N PHE A 98 -20.76 -1.87 17.90
CA PHE A 98 -22.07 -2.32 17.38
C PHE A 98 -22.01 -3.80 17.06
N GLU A 99 -23.08 -4.53 17.37
CA GLU A 99 -23.23 -5.92 16.94
C GLU A 99 -24.63 -6.15 16.37
N ARG A 100 -24.70 -6.62 15.13
CA ARG A 100 -25.97 -6.84 14.43
C ARG A 100 -25.79 -7.84 13.30
N ASP A 101 -26.70 -8.80 13.17
CA ASP A 101 -26.76 -9.74 12.03
C ASP A 101 -25.42 -10.40 11.66
N GLY A 102 -24.66 -10.80 12.68
CA GLY A 102 -23.34 -11.41 12.47
C GLY A 102 -22.20 -10.41 12.29
N TRP A 103 -22.48 -9.12 12.10
CA TRP A 103 -21.50 -8.05 11.97
C TRP A 103 -21.14 -7.42 13.31
N VAL A 104 -19.87 -7.05 13.42
CA VAL A 104 -19.29 -6.30 14.53
C VAL A 104 -18.59 -5.08 13.95
N GLY A 105 -18.97 -3.91 14.42
CA GLY A 105 -18.31 -2.65 14.13
C GLY A 105 -17.75 -2.02 15.40
N ILE A 106 -16.61 -1.34 15.28
CA ILE A 106 -16.08 -0.47 16.33
C ILE A 106 -15.78 0.83 15.62
N ALA A 107 -16.66 1.83 15.80
CA ALA A 107 -16.40 3.17 15.27
C ALA A 107 -15.45 3.89 16.21
N ASP A 108 -14.40 4.50 15.65
CA ASP A 108 -13.49 5.35 16.42
C ASP A 108 -14.28 6.45 17.11
N ILE A 109 -15.16 7.13 16.36
CA ILE A 109 -15.97 8.26 16.86
C ILE A 109 -17.39 8.25 16.29
N LEU A 110 -18.35 8.55 17.14
CA LEU A 110 -19.70 8.96 16.79
C LEU A 110 -19.89 10.44 17.12
N ARG A 111 -20.28 11.22 16.12
CA ARG A 111 -20.50 12.66 16.22
C ARG A 111 -21.98 12.98 16.25
N LYS A 112 -22.45 13.65 17.30
CA LYS A 112 -23.85 14.10 17.39
C LYS A 112 -24.10 15.25 16.41
N VAL A 113 -25.19 15.16 15.66
CA VAL A 113 -25.64 16.16 14.69
C VAL A 113 -27.13 16.44 14.86
N PRO A 114 -27.60 17.67 14.58
CA PRO A 114 -29.03 18.00 14.66
C PRO A 114 -29.84 17.29 13.58
N GLY A 115 -31.03 16.80 13.94
CA GLY A 115 -31.96 16.16 13.01
C GLY A 115 -32.85 15.11 13.68
N LYS A 116 -34.07 14.93 13.17
CA LYS A 116 -35.07 13.99 13.73
C LYS A 116 -34.60 12.53 13.62
N SER A 117 -34.61 11.78 14.73
CA SER A 117 -34.39 10.33 14.78
C SER A 117 -35.14 9.69 15.96
N SER A 118 -34.98 8.38 16.18
CA SER A 118 -35.54 7.73 17.38
C SER A 118 -34.89 8.18 18.70
N LEU A 119 -33.82 8.98 18.62
CA LEU A 119 -33.13 9.60 19.76
C LEU A 119 -33.66 11.01 20.10
N GLY A 120 -34.59 11.56 19.30
CA GLY A 120 -35.14 12.91 19.47
C GLY A 120 -34.78 13.83 18.30
N ASP A 121 -34.37 15.07 18.61
CA ASP A 121 -34.00 16.09 17.60
C ASP A 121 -32.52 16.06 17.20
N PHE A 122 -31.84 14.93 17.44
CA PHE A 122 -30.48 14.68 16.99
C PHE A 122 -30.30 13.23 16.52
N PHE A 123 -29.20 12.97 15.82
CA PHE A 123 -28.71 11.63 15.48
C PHE A 123 -27.18 11.64 15.49
N TYR A 124 -26.53 10.50 15.26
CA TYR A 124 -25.08 10.41 15.16
C TYR A 124 -24.63 10.08 13.73
N GLU A 125 -23.49 10.67 13.35
CA GLU A 125 -22.70 10.31 12.16
C GLU A 125 -21.40 9.62 12.59
N VAL A 126 -20.83 8.78 11.73
CA VAL A 126 -19.58 8.06 12.00
C VAL A 126 -18.38 8.89 11.53
N GLU A 127 -17.37 9.01 12.38
CA GLU A 127 -16.05 9.54 12.04
C GLU A 127 -14.98 8.48 12.32
N ASP A 128 -14.10 8.27 11.35
CA ASP A 128 -13.02 7.27 11.41
C ASP A 128 -11.68 7.97 11.26
N THR A 129 -10.75 7.69 12.17
CA THR A 129 -9.44 8.33 12.22
C THR A 129 -8.45 7.50 11.41
N LYS A 130 -7.77 8.12 10.43
CA LYS A 130 -6.87 7.39 9.52
C LYS A 130 -5.59 8.14 9.26
N LEU A 131 -4.46 7.47 9.46
CA LEU A 131 -3.11 8.00 9.23
C LEU A 131 -2.81 8.33 7.76
N ALA A 132 -3.54 7.74 6.81
CA ALA A 132 -3.31 7.99 5.39
C ALA A 132 -3.93 9.33 4.95
N ARG A 133 -3.15 10.18 4.28
CA ARG A 133 -3.64 11.44 3.68
C ARG A 133 -4.77 11.19 2.70
N GLU A 134 -4.63 10.17 1.86
CA GLU A 134 -5.66 9.78 0.90
C GLU A 134 -6.61 8.76 1.51
N THR A 135 -7.90 8.93 1.30
CA THR A 135 -8.92 7.97 1.74
C THR A 135 -8.94 6.78 0.80
N LYS A 136 -8.56 5.61 1.32
CA LYS A 136 -8.63 4.35 0.58
C LYS A 136 -10.09 3.91 0.44
N ALA A 137 -10.43 3.31 -0.70
CA ALA A 137 -11.78 2.79 -0.95
C ALA A 137 -12.28 1.83 0.16
N GLY A 138 -11.39 1.01 0.73
CA GLY A 138 -11.73 0.14 1.86
C GLY A 138 -12.23 0.89 3.09
N THR A 139 -11.67 2.07 3.39
CA THR A 139 -12.15 2.94 4.49
C THR A 139 -13.57 3.42 4.25
N VAL A 140 -13.91 3.81 3.02
CA VAL A 140 -15.27 4.22 2.67
C VAL A 140 -16.26 3.07 2.85
N ILE A 141 -15.89 1.85 2.42
CA ILE A 141 -16.72 0.65 2.63
C ILE A 141 -16.90 0.33 4.12
N GLN A 142 -15.85 0.52 4.94
CA GLN A 142 -15.94 0.40 6.40
C GLN A 142 -16.94 1.41 6.98
N LEU A 143 -16.84 2.67 6.60
CA LEU A 143 -17.74 3.73 7.04
C LEU A 143 -19.19 3.47 6.62
N CYS A 144 -19.43 2.94 5.41
CA CYS A 144 -20.77 2.53 4.99
C CYS A 144 -21.34 1.44 5.91
N LEU A 145 -20.53 0.44 6.27
CA LEU A 145 -20.96 -0.61 7.19
C LEU A 145 -21.33 -0.04 8.56
N TYR A 146 -20.50 0.84 9.12
CA TYR A 146 -20.77 1.43 10.43
C TYR A 146 -21.98 2.36 10.38
N SER A 147 -22.17 3.12 9.30
CA SER A 147 -23.32 4.01 9.11
C SER A 147 -24.63 3.23 8.97
N GLU A 148 -24.63 2.09 8.27
CA GLU A 148 -25.79 1.20 8.19
C GLU A 148 -26.13 0.63 9.58
N MET A 149 -25.14 0.08 10.31
CA MET A 149 -25.34 -0.47 11.66
C MET A 149 -25.83 0.59 12.65
N LEU A 150 -25.28 1.80 12.59
CA LEU A 150 -25.71 2.93 13.41
C LEU A 150 -27.13 3.36 13.04
N GLY A 151 -27.45 3.37 11.75
CA GLY A 151 -28.76 3.76 11.23
C GLY A 151 -29.89 2.92 11.80
N GLU A 152 -29.68 1.61 11.95
CA GLU A 152 -30.64 0.71 12.60
C GLU A 152 -30.85 1.03 14.09
N LEU A 153 -29.82 1.50 14.80
CA LEU A 153 -29.90 1.81 16.23
C LEU A 153 -30.63 3.12 16.54
N GLN A 154 -30.61 4.06 15.59
CA GLN A 154 -31.24 5.39 15.73
C GLN A 154 -32.45 5.59 14.80
N ASP A 155 -32.89 4.54 14.11
CA ASP A 155 -33.98 4.55 13.11
C ASP A 155 -33.81 5.66 12.03
N ARG A 156 -32.55 5.90 11.67
CA ARG A 156 -32.15 6.92 10.69
C ARG A 156 -30.75 6.65 10.18
N ILE A 157 -30.62 6.36 8.89
CA ILE A 157 -29.31 6.27 8.24
C ILE A 157 -28.62 7.65 8.27
N PRO A 158 -27.34 7.74 8.68
CA PRO A 158 -26.55 8.97 8.61
C PRO A 158 -26.49 9.54 7.18
N ASP A 159 -26.61 10.86 7.05
CA ASP A 159 -26.48 11.53 5.75
C ASP A 159 -25.02 11.56 5.28
N TYR A 160 -24.10 11.79 6.21
CA TYR A 160 -22.67 11.80 5.99
C TYR A 160 -21.91 10.81 6.88
N MET A 161 -20.71 10.50 6.41
CA MET A 161 -19.68 9.74 7.12
C MET A 161 -18.34 10.40 6.83
N SER A 162 -17.40 10.40 7.78
CA SER A 162 -16.19 11.21 7.66
C SER A 162 -14.90 10.48 7.99
N VAL A 163 -13.81 10.89 7.34
CA VAL A 163 -12.45 10.45 7.65
C VAL A 163 -11.67 11.63 8.19
N VAL A 164 -11.09 11.45 9.38
CA VAL A 164 -10.28 12.48 10.06
C VAL A 164 -8.81 12.20 9.80
N LYS A 165 -8.16 13.12 9.08
CA LYS A 165 -6.76 13.01 8.65
C LYS A 165 -5.80 13.49 9.74
N PRO A 166 -4.57 12.93 9.82
CA PRO A 166 -3.54 13.46 10.69
C PRO A 166 -3.11 14.85 10.23
N GLY A 167 -2.69 15.65 11.19
CA GLY A 167 -2.08 16.95 10.95
C GLY A 167 -2.78 18.11 11.64
N SER A 168 -2.22 19.31 11.46
CA SER A 168 -2.74 20.52 12.10
C SER A 168 -4.19 20.81 11.68
N GLY A 169 -5.09 20.90 12.65
CA GLY A 169 -6.49 21.24 12.44
C GLY A 169 -7.43 20.08 12.09
N PHE A 170 -6.94 18.83 12.12
CA PHE A 170 -7.76 17.62 11.94
C PHE A 170 -8.71 17.71 10.74
N ILE A 171 -8.14 17.88 9.55
CA ILE A 171 -8.93 18.00 8.32
C ILE A 171 -9.86 16.80 8.19
N THR A 172 -11.16 17.07 8.15
CA THR A 172 -12.22 16.07 8.06
C THR A 172 -12.76 16.02 6.64
N GLU A 173 -12.50 14.90 5.96
CA GLU A 173 -13.06 14.62 4.65
C GLU A 173 -14.45 13.99 4.83
N ARG A 174 -15.49 14.64 4.31
CA ARG A 174 -16.89 14.21 4.44
C ARG A 174 -17.38 13.54 3.16
N PHE A 175 -18.04 12.41 3.31
CA PHE A 175 -18.63 11.61 2.24
C PHE A 175 -20.14 11.47 2.45
N ARG A 176 -20.95 11.61 1.40
CA ARG A 176 -22.38 11.32 1.47
C ARG A 176 -22.61 9.81 1.42
N TYR A 177 -23.33 9.24 2.37
CA TYR A 177 -23.58 7.80 2.40
C TYR A 177 -24.24 7.29 1.09
N GLN A 178 -25.20 8.06 0.56
CA GLN A 178 -25.96 7.73 -0.65
C GLN A 178 -25.11 7.65 -1.93
N GLU A 179 -23.90 8.21 -1.95
CA GLU A 179 -23.00 8.08 -3.11
C GLU A 179 -22.34 6.70 -3.19
N PHE A 180 -22.34 5.94 -2.08
CA PHE A 180 -21.60 4.68 -1.96
C PHE A 180 -22.50 3.49 -1.59
N ASP A 181 -23.72 3.73 -1.09
CA ASP A 181 -24.59 2.71 -0.50
C ASP A 181 -24.90 1.55 -1.46
N ALA A 182 -25.18 1.83 -2.74
CA ALA A 182 -25.55 0.82 -3.74
C ALA A 182 -24.39 -0.14 -4.02
N TYR A 183 -23.17 0.41 -4.13
CA TYR A 183 -21.96 -0.37 -4.32
C TYR A 183 -21.63 -1.18 -3.06
N TYR A 184 -21.68 -0.54 -1.89
CA TYR A 184 -21.51 -1.18 -0.59
C TYR A 184 -22.46 -2.36 -0.40
N ARG A 185 -23.78 -2.18 -0.62
CA ARG A 185 -24.80 -3.24 -0.50
C ARG A 185 -24.51 -4.41 -1.43
N THR A 186 -24.02 -4.14 -2.64
CA THR A 186 -23.63 -5.18 -3.59
C THR A 186 -22.43 -5.99 -3.10
N ILE A 187 -21.42 -5.33 -2.54
CA ILE A 187 -20.24 -6.01 -1.98
C ILE A 187 -20.61 -6.83 -0.75
N LYS A 188 -21.34 -6.24 0.21
CA LYS A 188 -21.81 -6.93 1.41
C LYS A 188 -22.64 -8.15 1.06
N ARG A 189 -23.58 -8.03 0.11
CA ARG A 189 -24.37 -9.17 -0.38
C ARG A 189 -23.48 -10.28 -0.96
N ARG A 190 -22.57 -9.97 -1.87
CA ARG A 190 -21.64 -10.95 -2.47
C ARG A 190 -20.75 -11.64 -1.45
N PHE A 191 -20.30 -10.90 -0.43
CA PHE A 191 -19.55 -11.47 0.68
C PHE A 191 -20.41 -12.44 1.49
N MET A 192 -21.63 -12.06 1.84
CA MET A 192 -22.54 -12.93 2.60
C MET A 192 -22.91 -14.18 1.81
N GLU A 193 -23.21 -14.05 0.52
CA GLU A 193 -23.45 -15.18 -0.40
C GLU A 193 -22.24 -16.11 -0.47
N TRP A 194 -21.03 -15.55 -0.55
CA TRP A 194 -19.78 -16.32 -0.53
C TRP A 194 -19.62 -17.10 0.78
N MET A 195 -19.83 -16.46 1.93
CA MET A 195 -19.71 -17.12 3.24
C MET A 195 -20.79 -18.18 3.44
N ALA A 196 -22.01 -17.94 2.96
CA ALA A 196 -23.12 -18.89 3.04
C ALA A 196 -22.92 -20.13 2.17
N ALA A 197 -22.19 -20.01 1.05
CA ALA A 197 -21.86 -21.13 0.17
C ALA A 197 -20.85 -22.13 0.79
N GLY A 198 -20.27 -21.82 1.95
CA GLY A 198 -19.34 -22.70 2.66
C GLY A 198 -17.89 -22.58 2.18
N PRO A 199 -17.06 -23.62 2.40
CA PRO A 199 -15.65 -23.61 1.99
C PRO A 199 -15.46 -23.48 0.49
N HIS A 200 -14.53 -22.60 0.07
CA HIS A 200 -14.20 -22.42 -1.34
C HIS A 200 -12.80 -22.93 -1.66
N LYS A 201 -12.64 -23.59 -2.81
CA LYS A 201 -11.32 -23.85 -3.37
C LYS A 201 -10.76 -22.54 -3.93
N THR A 202 -9.71 -22.03 -3.30
CA THR A 202 -9.02 -20.80 -3.70
C THR A 202 -7.53 -21.07 -3.93
N SER A 203 -6.90 -20.28 -4.78
CA SER A 203 -5.44 -20.33 -5.03
C SER A 203 -4.80 -18.98 -4.66
N PRO A 204 -3.61 -18.97 -4.02
CA PRO A 204 -2.90 -17.74 -3.74
C PRO A 204 -2.30 -17.18 -5.03
N LEU A 205 -2.86 -16.09 -5.53
CA LEU A 205 -2.24 -15.30 -6.60
C LEU A 205 -1.71 -13.99 -5.96
N PRO A 206 -0.52 -13.51 -6.33
CA PRO A 206 -0.05 -12.21 -5.85
C PRO A 206 -1.03 -11.11 -6.24
N VAL A 207 -1.35 -10.26 -5.28
CA VAL A 207 -2.28 -9.13 -5.41
C VAL A 207 -1.78 -7.95 -4.56
N PRO A 208 -2.20 -6.71 -4.82
CA PRO A 208 -1.77 -5.55 -4.02
C PRO A 208 -2.03 -5.69 -2.50
N LYS A 209 -2.99 -6.53 -2.09
CA LYS A 209 -3.26 -6.80 -0.68
C LYS A 209 -2.09 -7.51 0.02
N CYS A 210 -1.22 -8.19 -0.72
CA CYS A 210 -0.07 -8.95 -0.19
C CYS A 210 0.86 -8.11 0.69
N ASP A 211 1.08 -6.83 0.36
CA ASP A 211 1.98 -5.92 1.10
C ASP A 211 1.60 -5.74 2.58
N THR A 212 0.32 -5.96 2.90
CA THR A 212 -0.22 -5.85 4.27
C THR A 212 -0.87 -7.15 4.76
N CYS A 213 -0.73 -8.23 3.99
CA CYS A 213 -1.42 -9.49 4.24
C CYS A 213 -0.68 -10.30 5.32
N ARG A 214 -1.36 -10.60 6.41
CA ARG A 214 -0.80 -11.43 7.50
C ARG A 214 -0.46 -12.88 7.10
N TRP A 215 -0.93 -13.34 5.94
CA TRP A 215 -0.67 -14.69 5.40
C TRP A 215 0.35 -14.70 4.25
N TRP A 216 1.08 -13.60 4.06
CA TRP A 216 2.00 -13.47 2.92
C TRP A 216 3.09 -14.54 2.92
N MET A 217 3.70 -14.84 4.08
CA MET A 217 4.77 -15.85 4.17
C MET A 217 4.29 -17.25 3.78
N GLU A 218 3.07 -17.61 4.18
CA GLU A 218 2.47 -18.90 3.86
C GLU A 218 2.20 -19.02 2.36
N CYS A 219 1.68 -17.96 1.74
CA CYS A 219 1.49 -17.90 0.29
C CYS A 219 2.84 -17.96 -0.45
N ASN A 220 3.82 -17.17 0.00
CA ASN A 220 5.15 -17.13 -0.59
C ASN A 220 5.83 -18.51 -0.55
N ARG A 221 5.84 -19.14 0.62
CA ARG A 221 6.38 -20.50 0.79
C ARG A 221 5.68 -21.51 -0.13
N LYS A 222 4.36 -21.40 -0.28
CA LYS A 222 3.60 -22.26 -1.18
C LYS A 222 3.98 -22.04 -2.64
N TRP A 223 4.17 -20.79 -3.08
CA TRP A 223 4.63 -20.48 -4.44
C TRP A 223 5.98 -21.15 -4.75
N HIS A 224 6.96 -21.01 -3.86
CA HIS A 224 8.26 -21.67 -4.06
C HIS A 224 8.18 -23.20 -3.99
N ALA A 225 7.38 -23.76 -3.07
CA ALA A 225 7.23 -25.21 -2.96
C ALA A 225 6.56 -25.85 -4.18
N GLU A 226 5.65 -25.13 -4.83
CA GLU A 226 4.90 -25.59 -6.00
C GLU A 226 5.51 -25.13 -7.32
N ASP A 227 6.67 -24.47 -7.29
CA ASP A 227 7.31 -23.85 -8.45
C ASP A 227 6.34 -22.98 -9.27
N HIS A 228 5.51 -22.22 -8.57
CA HIS A 228 4.36 -21.54 -9.14
C HIS A 228 4.78 -20.45 -10.14
N LEU A 229 4.03 -20.30 -11.23
CA LEU A 229 4.33 -19.33 -12.29
C LEU A 229 4.51 -17.89 -11.81
N SER A 230 3.90 -17.50 -10.69
CA SER A 230 4.06 -16.15 -10.12
C SER A 230 5.50 -15.77 -9.74
N LEU A 231 6.42 -16.74 -9.67
CA LEU A 231 7.84 -16.50 -9.45
C LEU A 231 8.55 -15.97 -10.71
N VAL A 232 7.94 -16.08 -11.89
CA VAL A 232 8.48 -15.51 -13.13
C VAL A 232 8.41 -13.98 -13.05
N ALA A 233 9.55 -13.31 -13.13
CA ALA A 233 9.62 -11.87 -12.98
C ALA A 233 8.75 -11.14 -14.00
N GLY A 234 7.87 -10.26 -13.51
CA GLY A 234 7.00 -9.44 -14.36
C GLY A 234 5.81 -10.16 -14.97
N ILE A 235 5.58 -11.45 -14.67
CA ILE A 235 4.36 -12.14 -15.11
C ILE A 235 3.12 -11.57 -14.41
N ARG A 236 2.03 -11.48 -15.15
CA ARG A 236 0.73 -10.97 -14.65
C ARG A 236 -0.23 -12.12 -14.40
N THR A 237 -1.17 -11.91 -13.48
CA THR A 237 -2.20 -12.90 -13.12
C THR A 237 -3.01 -13.42 -14.31
N GLY A 238 -3.30 -12.56 -15.30
CA GLY A 238 -4.00 -13.00 -16.53
C GLY A 238 -3.18 -14.00 -17.35
N GLN A 239 -1.87 -13.81 -17.43
CA GLN A 239 -0.95 -14.70 -18.14
C GLN A 239 -0.76 -16.02 -17.40
N ILE A 240 -0.70 -15.98 -16.06
CA ILE A 240 -0.67 -17.19 -15.23
C ILE A 240 -1.90 -18.04 -15.55
N ARG A 241 -3.11 -17.45 -15.47
CA ARG A 241 -4.36 -18.17 -15.75
C ARG A 241 -4.39 -18.74 -17.16
N GLU A 242 -3.97 -17.97 -18.16
CA GLU A 242 -3.89 -18.44 -19.54
C GLU A 242 -2.98 -19.67 -19.66
N LEU A 243 -1.75 -19.60 -19.14
CA LEU A 243 -0.80 -20.72 -19.17
C LEU A 243 -1.32 -21.95 -18.40
N GLU A 244 -1.96 -21.75 -17.25
CA GLU A 244 -2.62 -22.82 -16.50
C GLU A 244 -3.72 -23.51 -17.33
N THR A 245 -4.55 -22.75 -18.07
CA THR A 245 -5.57 -23.35 -18.94
C THR A 245 -4.99 -24.16 -20.09
N GLN A 246 -3.74 -23.85 -20.50
CA GLN A 246 -2.99 -24.60 -21.49
C GLN A 246 -2.21 -25.78 -20.88
N GLY A 247 -2.36 -26.02 -19.58
CA GLY A 247 -1.69 -27.12 -18.86
C GLY A 247 -0.21 -26.86 -18.61
N ILE A 248 0.18 -25.61 -18.41
CA ILE A 248 1.53 -25.17 -18.04
C ILE A 248 1.42 -24.52 -16.64
N PRO A 249 1.55 -25.30 -15.54
CA PRO A 249 1.25 -24.79 -14.20
C PRO A 249 2.47 -24.26 -13.43
N THR A 250 3.70 -24.58 -13.85
CA THR A 250 4.94 -24.23 -13.12
C THR A 250 5.92 -23.43 -13.95
N LEU A 251 6.81 -22.71 -13.27
CA LEU A 251 7.92 -21.99 -13.89
C LEU A 251 8.82 -22.94 -14.68
N GLU A 252 9.19 -24.09 -14.11
CA GLU A 252 10.05 -25.07 -14.76
C GLU A 252 9.39 -25.64 -16.02
N THR A 253 8.12 -26.05 -15.92
CA THR A 253 7.41 -26.54 -17.11
C THR A 253 7.35 -25.45 -18.16
N TYR A 254 7.06 -24.20 -17.77
CA TYR A 254 6.99 -23.11 -18.71
C TYR A 254 8.33 -22.81 -19.39
N ALA A 255 9.42 -22.77 -18.65
CA ALA A 255 10.75 -22.55 -19.17
C ALA A 255 11.18 -23.65 -20.17
N LEU A 256 10.79 -24.90 -19.92
CA LEU A 256 11.13 -26.06 -20.75
C LEU A 256 10.23 -26.23 -21.98
N GLU A 257 9.12 -25.50 -22.10
CA GLU A 257 8.29 -25.54 -23.32
C GLU A 257 9.10 -25.09 -24.55
N GLU A 258 8.88 -25.72 -25.70
CA GLU A 258 9.53 -25.30 -26.95
C GLU A 258 9.04 -23.92 -27.40
N LYS A 259 7.75 -23.66 -27.17
CA LYS A 259 7.03 -22.44 -27.59
C LYS A 259 6.48 -21.71 -26.36
N PRO A 260 6.31 -20.38 -26.43
CA PRO A 260 5.83 -19.58 -25.29
C PRO A 260 4.35 -19.83 -24.91
N PHE A 261 3.63 -20.63 -25.69
CA PHE A 261 2.27 -21.09 -25.44
C PHE A 261 1.98 -22.29 -26.36
N ARG A 262 1.11 -23.20 -25.92
CA ARG A 262 0.68 -24.38 -26.69
C ARG A 262 -0.42 -24.04 -27.70
N SER A 263 -1.25 -23.07 -27.37
CA SER A 263 -2.27 -22.49 -28.25
C SER A 263 -2.25 -20.96 -28.16
N ARG A 264 -2.72 -20.30 -29.22
CA ARG A 264 -2.71 -18.83 -29.28
C ARG A 264 -3.48 -18.24 -28.08
N PRO A 265 -2.86 -17.34 -27.29
CA PRO A 265 -3.50 -16.78 -26.11
C PRO A 265 -4.77 -16.01 -26.43
N GLY A 266 -5.81 -16.17 -25.60
CA GLY A 266 -7.04 -15.38 -25.70
C GLY A 266 -6.88 -13.95 -25.18
N GLN A 267 -5.84 -13.68 -24.37
CA GLN A 267 -5.57 -12.38 -23.76
C GLN A 267 -4.09 -12.00 -23.85
N GLY A 268 -3.84 -10.72 -24.15
CA GLY A 268 -2.49 -10.16 -24.29
C GLY A 268 -1.88 -10.36 -25.68
N SER A 269 -0.72 -9.74 -25.92
CA SER A 269 0.02 -9.93 -27.17
C SER A 269 0.95 -11.14 -27.08
N GLU A 270 1.15 -11.84 -28.20
CA GLU A 270 2.09 -12.97 -28.31
C GLU A 270 3.51 -12.56 -27.90
N GLU A 271 3.94 -11.35 -28.27
CA GLU A 271 5.24 -10.79 -27.88
C GLU A 271 5.43 -10.77 -26.35
N THR A 272 4.37 -10.50 -25.59
CA THR A 272 4.48 -10.50 -24.13
C THR A 272 4.74 -11.91 -23.60
N TYR A 273 4.11 -12.94 -24.17
CA TYR A 273 4.38 -14.35 -23.81
C TYR A 273 5.79 -14.77 -24.20
N HIS A 274 6.29 -14.36 -25.37
CA HIS A 274 7.69 -14.58 -25.75
C HIS A 274 8.66 -14.00 -24.71
N LYS A 275 8.39 -12.78 -24.21
CA LYS A 275 9.23 -12.13 -23.20
C LYS A 275 9.21 -12.88 -21.86
N ILE A 276 8.03 -13.21 -21.32
CA ILE A 276 7.94 -13.91 -20.03
C ILE A 276 8.43 -15.36 -20.12
N HIS A 277 8.31 -16.02 -21.28
CA HIS A 277 8.87 -17.34 -21.53
C HIS A 277 10.41 -17.33 -21.49
N ARG A 278 11.04 -16.35 -22.16
CA ARG A 278 12.49 -16.16 -22.07
C ARG A 278 12.93 -15.85 -20.64
N GLN A 279 12.15 -15.04 -19.91
CA GLN A 279 12.41 -14.72 -18.50
C GLN A 279 12.35 -15.97 -17.61
N ALA A 280 11.36 -16.84 -17.82
CA ALA A 280 11.26 -18.12 -17.12
C ALA A 280 12.48 -19.03 -17.41
N ARG A 281 12.94 -19.08 -18.67
CA ARG A 281 14.14 -19.83 -19.07
C ARG A 281 15.39 -19.35 -18.34
N VAL A 282 15.69 -18.04 -18.40
CA VAL A 282 16.87 -17.49 -17.72
C VAL A 282 16.80 -17.70 -16.20
N GLN A 283 15.61 -17.59 -15.60
CA GLN A 283 15.41 -17.91 -14.19
C GLN A 283 15.66 -19.39 -13.87
N LEU A 284 15.16 -20.32 -14.69
CA LEU A 284 15.42 -21.74 -14.53
C LEU A 284 16.91 -22.06 -14.68
N ASP A 285 17.56 -21.51 -15.70
CA ASP A 285 18.99 -21.72 -15.95
C ASP A 285 19.84 -21.23 -14.77
N GLY A 286 19.54 -20.04 -14.24
CA GLY A 286 20.22 -19.52 -13.04
C GLY A 286 19.98 -20.37 -11.80
N ARG A 287 18.75 -20.85 -11.61
CA ARG A 287 18.40 -21.77 -10.52
C ARG A 287 19.18 -23.08 -10.60
N VAL A 288 19.25 -23.69 -11.78
CA VAL A 288 20.00 -24.94 -12.03
C VAL A 288 21.50 -24.73 -11.87
N ALA A 289 22.03 -23.61 -12.35
CA ALA A 289 23.45 -23.27 -12.24
C ALA A 289 23.87 -22.86 -10.82
N GLY A 290 22.92 -22.56 -9.92
CA GLY A 290 23.19 -22.08 -8.56
C GLY A 290 23.90 -20.72 -8.51
N LYS A 291 23.81 -19.93 -9.59
CA LYS A 291 24.42 -18.59 -9.69
C LYS A 291 23.54 -17.68 -10.53
N MET A 292 23.67 -16.37 -10.35
CA MET A 292 22.94 -15.42 -11.17
C MET A 292 23.44 -15.47 -12.62
N LEU A 293 22.49 -15.65 -13.54
CA LEU A 293 22.69 -15.57 -14.97
C LEU A 293 21.93 -14.38 -15.52
N TYR A 294 22.36 -13.91 -16.67
CA TYR A 294 21.64 -12.88 -17.40
C TYR A 294 21.86 -13.03 -18.89
N ASP A 295 20.87 -12.56 -19.61
CA ASP A 295 20.82 -12.49 -21.05
C ASP A 295 20.79 -11.02 -21.45
N LEU A 296 21.74 -10.60 -22.29
CA LEU A 296 21.68 -9.24 -22.84
C LEU A 296 20.52 -9.12 -23.83
N LEU A 297 19.81 -8.00 -23.74
CA LEU A 297 18.78 -7.63 -24.69
C LEU A 297 19.43 -6.99 -25.93
N PRO A 298 18.75 -7.04 -27.09
CA PRO A 298 19.26 -6.41 -28.31
C PRO A 298 19.59 -4.94 -28.09
N PHE A 299 20.62 -4.49 -28.80
CA PHE A 299 21.00 -3.08 -28.82
C PHE A 299 19.87 -2.25 -29.46
N GLU A 300 19.31 -1.32 -28.70
CA GLU A 300 18.35 -0.34 -29.18
C GLU A 300 18.82 1.07 -28.80
N PRO A 301 18.80 2.05 -29.74
CA PRO A 301 19.14 3.44 -29.42
C PRO A 301 18.26 4.00 -28.30
N LEU A 302 18.87 4.78 -27.39
CA LEU A 302 18.21 5.45 -26.26
C LEU A 302 17.48 4.52 -25.27
N ARG A 303 17.87 3.24 -25.24
CA ARG A 303 17.37 2.22 -24.30
C ARG A 303 18.50 1.49 -23.59
N GLY A 304 18.19 0.98 -22.40
CA GLY A 304 19.16 0.26 -21.58
C GLY A 304 20.43 1.10 -21.36
N LEU A 305 21.60 0.47 -21.44
CA LEU A 305 22.89 1.16 -21.34
C LEU A 305 23.07 2.28 -22.37
N ASN A 306 22.42 2.23 -23.53
CA ASN A 306 22.55 3.25 -24.59
C ASN A 306 21.85 4.56 -24.27
N ARG A 307 21.10 4.61 -23.17
CA ARG A 307 20.51 5.85 -22.66
C ARG A 307 21.37 6.50 -21.58
N LEU A 308 22.41 5.81 -21.12
CA LEU A 308 23.32 6.38 -20.14
C LEU A 308 24.06 7.55 -20.78
N PRO A 309 24.15 8.70 -20.07
CA PRO A 309 24.97 9.81 -20.51
C PRO A 309 26.46 9.46 -20.40
N GLU A 310 27.31 10.26 -21.06
CA GLU A 310 28.75 10.20 -20.85
C GLU A 310 29.08 10.44 -19.36
N PRO A 311 29.91 9.59 -18.73
CA PRO A 311 30.25 9.74 -17.32
C PRO A 311 30.87 11.10 -17.02
N SER A 312 30.46 11.70 -15.90
CA SER A 312 31.03 12.97 -15.43
C SER A 312 31.71 12.77 -14.06
N PRO A 313 32.87 13.41 -13.80
CA PRO A 313 33.41 13.49 -12.44
C PRO A 313 32.42 14.12 -11.44
N GLY A 314 31.44 14.88 -11.94
CA GLY A 314 30.36 15.52 -11.20
C GLY A 314 29.16 14.63 -10.88
N ASP A 315 29.12 13.37 -11.32
CA ASP A 315 27.98 12.49 -11.13
C ASP A 315 27.65 12.22 -9.65
N ILE A 316 26.36 11.99 -9.36
CA ILE A 316 25.82 11.74 -8.02
C ILE A 316 24.95 10.48 -8.07
N TYR A 317 25.14 9.57 -7.12
CA TYR A 317 24.22 8.47 -6.85
C TYR A 317 23.37 8.85 -5.63
N PHE A 318 22.08 8.98 -5.86
CA PHE A 318 21.13 9.55 -4.91
C PHE A 318 20.15 8.50 -4.41
N ASP A 319 19.96 8.51 -3.10
CA ASP A 319 18.97 7.70 -2.39
C ASP A 319 18.29 8.56 -1.32
N ILE A 320 17.03 8.26 -1.01
CA ILE A 320 16.24 9.02 -0.03
C ILE A 320 15.35 8.11 0.81
N GLU A 321 15.38 8.34 2.11
CA GLU A 321 14.63 7.57 3.09
C GLU A 321 13.57 8.42 3.77
N GLY A 322 12.37 7.86 3.96
CA GLY A 322 11.23 8.55 4.54
C GLY A 322 10.39 7.73 5.50
N ASP A 323 9.76 8.41 6.46
CA ASP A 323 8.72 7.86 7.33
C ASP A 323 7.35 8.38 6.87
N HIS A 324 6.59 7.51 6.21
CA HIS A 324 5.23 7.80 5.72
C HIS A 324 4.23 8.11 6.84
N PHE A 325 4.52 7.69 8.07
CA PHE A 325 3.66 7.89 9.22
C PHE A 325 4.05 9.12 10.04
N TYR A 326 5.05 9.89 9.63
CA TYR A 326 5.31 11.18 10.25
C TYR A 326 4.11 12.11 10.04
N GLU A 327 3.84 12.97 11.01
CA GLU A 327 2.73 13.91 11.00
C GLU A 327 2.71 14.82 9.76
N ASP A 328 1.54 15.37 9.44
CA ASP A 328 1.31 16.15 8.22
C ASP A 328 1.70 15.41 6.93
N GLY A 329 1.59 14.08 6.94
CA GLY A 329 1.68 13.24 5.75
C GLY A 329 3.10 12.97 5.26
N GLY A 330 3.91 12.43 6.17
CA GLY A 330 5.21 11.82 5.93
C GLY A 330 6.38 12.80 5.92
N ILE A 331 7.57 12.33 6.27
CA ILE A 331 8.83 13.09 6.25
C ILE A 331 9.88 12.30 5.45
N GLU A 332 10.73 12.99 4.71
CA GLU A 332 11.99 12.45 4.21
C GLU A 332 13.10 12.82 5.21
N TYR A 333 13.60 11.84 5.95
CA TYR A 333 14.50 12.06 7.08
C TYR A 333 15.98 11.94 6.70
N LEU A 334 16.30 11.32 5.58
CA LEU A 334 17.68 11.16 5.11
C LEU A 334 17.77 11.27 3.59
N PHE A 335 18.60 12.20 3.13
CA PHE A 335 19.03 12.32 1.73
C PHE A 335 20.48 11.84 1.66
N GLY A 336 20.73 10.74 0.95
CA GLY A 336 22.05 10.16 0.76
C GLY A 336 22.60 10.48 -0.63
N ALA A 337 23.81 11.06 -0.69
CA ALA A 337 24.50 11.33 -1.95
C ALA A 337 25.90 10.70 -1.93
N CYS A 338 26.10 9.71 -2.78
CA CYS A 338 27.43 9.17 -3.11
C CYS A 338 27.97 9.89 -4.34
N TYR A 339 29.17 10.45 -4.27
CA TYR A 339 29.79 11.14 -5.41
C TYR A 339 31.32 11.05 -5.39
N ARG A 340 31.97 11.28 -6.52
CA ARG A 340 33.43 11.24 -6.63
C ARG A 340 34.05 12.59 -6.28
N GLU A 341 35.08 12.57 -5.45
CA GLU A 341 35.90 13.73 -5.08
C GLU A 341 37.36 13.49 -5.50
N ALA A 342 37.97 14.49 -6.14
CA ALA A 342 39.33 14.40 -6.64
C ALA A 342 40.32 14.09 -5.49
N GLY A 343 41.13 13.04 -5.68
CA GLY A 343 42.12 12.61 -4.68
C GLY A 343 41.55 11.84 -3.48
N ARG A 344 40.23 11.72 -3.33
CA ARG A 344 39.60 10.96 -2.23
C ARG A 344 38.75 9.78 -2.69
N GLY A 345 38.46 9.68 -3.98
CA GLY A 345 37.64 8.59 -4.53
C GLY A 345 36.16 8.82 -4.26
N MET A 346 35.42 7.78 -3.89
CA MET A 346 34.00 7.90 -3.57
C MET A 346 33.77 8.43 -2.16
N VAL A 347 32.93 9.45 -2.05
CA VAL A 347 32.54 10.09 -0.79
C VAL A 347 31.03 9.99 -0.63
N TYR A 348 30.59 9.69 0.58
CA TYR A 348 29.17 9.74 0.96
C TYR A 348 28.88 11.02 1.75
N ARG A 349 27.81 11.72 1.39
CA ARG A 349 27.28 12.85 2.12
C ARG A 349 25.82 12.59 2.46
N SER A 350 25.47 12.78 3.72
CA SER A 350 24.11 12.68 4.23
C SER A 350 23.57 14.04 4.63
N PHE A 351 22.27 14.23 4.44
CA PHE A 351 21.51 15.37 4.95
C PHE A 351 20.37 14.81 5.79
N TRP A 352 20.44 15.01 7.10
CA TRP A 352 19.48 14.44 8.06
C TRP A 352 18.41 15.44 8.46
N ALA A 353 17.23 14.92 8.76
CA ALA A 353 16.12 15.66 9.33
C ALA A 353 15.36 14.82 10.36
N LYS A 354 15.04 15.41 11.50
CA LYS A 354 14.20 14.80 12.55
C LYS A 354 12.80 15.38 12.58
N ASP A 355 12.62 16.55 11.99
CA ASP A 355 11.35 17.25 11.92
C ASP A 355 11.17 18.00 10.59
N ARG A 356 9.98 18.57 10.40
CA ARG A 356 9.62 19.29 9.17
C ARG A 356 10.52 20.48 8.85
N GLN A 357 11.00 21.19 9.87
CA GLN A 357 11.90 22.34 9.70
C GLN A 357 13.29 21.87 9.28
N GLU A 358 13.77 20.79 9.88
CA GLU A 358 15.02 20.15 9.48
C GLU A 358 14.91 19.52 8.09
N GLU A 359 13.77 18.93 7.70
CA GLU A 359 13.54 18.39 6.34
C GLU A 359 13.69 19.49 5.30
N LYS A 360 13.07 20.66 5.55
CA LYS A 360 13.22 21.84 4.69
C LYS A 360 14.69 22.25 4.54
N LYS A 361 15.45 22.27 5.63
CA LYS A 361 16.88 22.62 5.64
C LYS A 361 17.74 21.57 4.94
N ALA A 362 17.47 20.29 5.18
CA ALA A 362 18.17 19.17 4.58
C ALA A 362 17.94 19.15 3.07
N PHE A 363 16.69 19.26 2.63
CA PHE A 363 16.32 19.38 1.23
C PHE A 363 17.00 20.57 0.54
N GLY A 364 16.92 21.77 1.15
CA GLY A 364 17.59 22.94 0.58
C GLY A 364 19.12 22.84 0.56
N SER A 365 19.72 22.09 1.49
CA SER A 365 21.16 21.83 1.49
C SER A 365 21.56 20.80 0.43
N PHE A 366 20.73 19.79 0.22
CA PHE A 366 20.89 18.82 -0.86
C PHE A 366 20.78 19.49 -2.23
N VAL A 367 19.74 20.30 -2.48
CA VAL A 367 19.57 20.97 -3.78
C VAL A 367 20.71 21.94 -4.05
N ARG A 368 21.15 22.74 -3.05
CA ARG A 368 22.34 23.59 -3.22
C ARG A 368 23.59 22.79 -3.57
N PHE A 369 23.84 21.68 -2.88
CA PHE A 369 24.96 20.79 -3.20
C PHE A 369 24.90 20.27 -4.65
N VAL A 370 23.72 19.83 -5.10
CA VAL A 370 23.52 19.37 -6.49
C VAL A 370 23.78 20.49 -7.48
N MET A 371 23.24 21.68 -7.23
CA MET A 371 23.37 22.84 -8.13
C MET A 371 24.80 23.36 -8.20
N ASP A 372 25.51 23.44 -7.08
CA ASP A 372 26.93 23.82 -7.04
C ASP A 372 27.77 22.83 -7.87
N ARG A 373 27.49 21.54 -7.70
CA ARG A 373 28.17 20.47 -8.45
C ARG A 373 27.82 20.50 -9.94
N TRP A 374 26.59 20.84 -10.31
CA TRP A 374 26.22 21.00 -11.72
C TRP A 374 26.88 22.24 -12.37
N ASN A 375 27.08 23.32 -11.61
CA ASN A 375 27.82 24.49 -12.10
C ASN A 375 29.29 24.16 -12.37
N GLU A 376 29.93 23.37 -11.51
CA GLU A 376 31.32 22.92 -11.69
C GLU A 376 31.45 21.85 -12.79
N TYR A 377 30.47 20.96 -12.90
CA TYR A 377 30.44 19.85 -13.85
C TYR A 377 29.17 19.88 -14.70
N PRO A 378 29.13 20.66 -15.81
CA PRO A 378 27.93 20.82 -16.64
C PRO A 378 27.37 19.51 -17.24
N GLY A 379 28.22 18.49 -17.39
CA GLY A 379 27.87 17.16 -17.87
C GLY A 379 27.33 16.20 -16.81
N MET A 380 27.19 16.62 -15.55
CA MET A 380 26.80 15.72 -14.47
C MET A 380 25.36 15.23 -14.54
N HIS A 381 25.11 14.04 -13.99
CA HIS A 381 23.79 13.44 -13.81
C HIS A 381 23.60 12.86 -12.40
N ILE A 382 22.33 12.72 -12.01
CA ILE A 382 21.87 12.17 -10.75
C ILE A 382 21.27 10.80 -11.02
N TYR A 383 21.97 9.75 -10.63
CA TYR A 383 21.51 8.37 -10.77
C TYR A 383 20.68 7.97 -9.55
N HIS A 384 19.55 7.33 -9.80
CA HIS A 384 18.64 6.82 -8.78
C HIS A 384 18.01 5.50 -9.25
N TYR A 385 17.31 4.79 -8.37
CA TYR A 385 16.76 3.47 -8.68
C TYR A 385 15.24 3.45 -8.51
N ALA A 386 14.52 3.42 -9.65
CA ALA A 386 13.06 3.52 -9.72
C ALA A 386 12.55 4.98 -9.49
N PRO A 387 11.25 5.27 -9.62
CA PRO A 387 10.77 6.66 -9.77
C PRO A 387 10.56 7.41 -8.45
N TYR A 388 10.91 6.84 -7.30
CA TYR A 388 10.57 7.42 -5.99
C TYR A 388 11.32 8.74 -5.76
N GLU A 389 12.63 8.77 -6.02
CA GLU A 389 13.50 9.89 -5.67
C GLU A 389 13.14 11.18 -6.43
N PRO A 390 12.96 11.17 -7.77
CA PRO A 390 12.54 12.38 -8.48
C PRO A 390 11.14 12.84 -8.07
N SER A 391 10.26 11.91 -7.71
CA SER A 391 8.91 12.22 -7.23
C SER A 391 8.95 12.86 -5.85
N ALA A 392 9.83 12.39 -4.96
CA ALA A 392 10.07 12.96 -3.63
C ALA A 392 10.66 14.37 -3.74
N VAL A 393 11.67 14.57 -4.59
CA VAL A 393 12.28 15.90 -4.82
C VAL A 393 11.24 16.92 -5.31
N LYS A 394 10.39 16.56 -6.28
CA LYS A 394 9.28 17.42 -6.73
C LYS A 394 8.32 17.75 -5.59
N ARG A 395 7.89 16.73 -4.86
CA ARG A 395 6.96 16.87 -3.73
C ARG A 395 7.52 17.81 -2.66
N LEU A 396 8.80 17.68 -2.34
CA LEU A 396 9.47 18.50 -1.31
C LEU A 396 9.63 19.95 -1.75
N ALA A 397 9.99 20.21 -3.02
CA ALA A 397 10.07 21.56 -3.56
C ALA A 397 8.73 22.30 -3.41
N SER A 398 7.64 21.69 -3.86
CA SER A 398 6.30 22.27 -3.76
C SER A 398 5.80 22.37 -2.31
N ARG A 399 6.05 21.34 -1.48
CA ARG A 399 5.60 21.34 -0.07
C ARG A 399 6.26 22.46 0.72
N HIS A 400 7.56 22.67 0.55
CA HIS A 400 8.33 23.65 1.31
C HIS A 400 8.39 25.02 0.65
N ALA A 401 7.91 25.13 -0.59
CA ALA A 401 7.99 26.30 -1.45
C ALA A 401 9.43 26.84 -1.55
N ILE A 402 10.40 25.94 -1.78
CA ILE A 402 11.81 26.29 -1.96
C ILE A 402 12.42 25.52 -3.13
N HIS A 403 13.38 26.15 -3.81
CA HIS A 403 14.14 25.59 -4.92
C HIS A 403 13.30 25.03 -6.08
N GLU A 404 12.08 25.54 -6.28
CA GLU A 404 11.17 25.05 -7.33
C GLU A 404 11.76 25.24 -8.73
N GLN A 405 12.44 26.36 -8.97
CA GLN A 405 13.07 26.68 -10.25
C GLN A 405 14.27 25.77 -10.53
N GLU A 406 15.09 25.52 -9.52
CA GLU A 406 16.25 24.64 -9.60
C GLU A 406 15.82 23.20 -9.87
N VAL A 407 14.80 22.71 -9.17
CA VAL A 407 14.23 21.38 -9.41
C VAL A 407 13.61 21.27 -10.79
N ASP A 408 12.81 22.24 -11.24
CA ASP A 408 12.27 22.29 -12.60
C ASP A 408 13.41 22.26 -13.65
N ARG A 409 14.47 23.03 -13.42
CA ARG A 409 15.66 23.06 -14.30
C ARG A 409 16.36 21.70 -14.38
N LEU A 410 16.56 21.01 -13.26
CA LEU A 410 17.15 19.66 -13.21
C LEU A 410 16.31 18.65 -14.01
N LEU A 411 14.98 18.71 -13.85
CA LEU A 411 14.03 17.81 -14.52
C LEU A 411 13.97 18.06 -16.03
N ARG A 412 13.81 19.33 -16.45
CA ARG A 412 13.78 19.70 -17.89
C ARG A 412 15.09 19.38 -18.60
N SER A 413 16.20 19.47 -17.87
CA SER A 413 17.53 19.13 -18.39
C SER A 413 17.85 17.63 -18.28
N MET A 414 16.84 16.80 -17.95
CA MET A 414 16.93 15.34 -17.86
C MET A 414 18.12 14.85 -17.01
N ARG A 415 18.40 15.54 -15.90
CA ARG A 415 19.56 15.23 -15.04
C ARG A 415 19.37 13.94 -14.24
N PHE A 416 18.13 13.55 -13.98
CA PHE A 416 17.82 12.30 -13.27
C PHE A 416 17.84 11.12 -14.24
N VAL A 417 18.65 10.10 -13.91
CA VAL A 417 18.80 8.86 -14.68
C VAL A 417 18.29 7.69 -13.86
N ASP A 418 17.21 7.07 -14.34
CA ASP A 418 16.59 5.91 -13.69
C ASP A 418 17.33 4.61 -14.05
N LEU A 419 18.16 4.13 -13.13
CA LEU A 419 18.93 2.89 -13.29
C LEU A 419 18.05 1.65 -13.31
N TYR A 420 16.85 1.66 -12.71
CA TYR A 420 15.94 0.52 -12.76
C TYR A 420 15.46 0.27 -14.20
N SER A 421 15.06 1.34 -14.89
CA SER A 421 14.67 1.27 -16.30
C SER A 421 15.85 0.87 -17.19
N VAL A 422 17.05 1.41 -16.94
CA VAL A 422 18.28 1.03 -17.64
C VAL A 422 18.53 -0.47 -17.55
N ILE A 423 18.51 -1.05 -16.34
CA ILE A 423 18.81 -2.47 -16.14
C ILE A 423 17.80 -3.35 -16.87
N ARG A 424 16.50 -3.08 -16.70
CA ARG A 424 15.43 -3.88 -17.32
C ARG A 424 15.38 -3.83 -18.84
N GLU A 425 15.91 -2.76 -19.43
CA GLU A 425 16.04 -2.62 -20.88
C GLU A 425 17.39 -3.14 -21.39
N THR A 426 18.36 -3.42 -20.50
CA THR A 426 19.69 -3.93 -20.86
C THR A 426 19.75 -5.44 -20.81
N MET A 427 19.18 -6.03 -19.77
CA MET A 427 19.33 -7.44 -19.51
C MET A 427 18.07 -8.07 -18.93
N MET A 428 17.95 -9.35 -19.21
CA MET A 428 17.02 -10.26 -18.57
C MET A 428 17.81 -11.10 -17.57
N ALA A 429 17.67 -10.83 -16.28
CA ALA A 429 18.42 -11.50 -15.22
C ALA A 429 17.60 -12.67 -14.62
N SER A 430 18.30 -13.66 -14.07
CA SER A 430 17.72 -14.84 -13.40
C SER A 430 17.24 -14.52 -11.98
N VAL A 431 16.43 -13.47 -11.86
CA VAL A 431 15.88 -12.96 -10.60
C VAL A 431 14.36 -13.06 -10.61
N GLU A 432 13.74 -13.15 -9.44
CA GLU A 432 12.27 -13.13 -9.29
C GLU A 432 11.72 -11.71 -9.32
N SER A 433 12.55 -10.73 -8.96
CA SER A 433 12.24 -9.31 -9.02
C SER A 433 13.49 -8.51 -9.38
N TYR A 434 13.32 -7.37 -10.03
CA TYR A 434 14.41 -6.42 -10.30
C TYR A 434 14.52 -5.42 -9.15
N SER A 435 14.44 -5.89 -7.91
CA SER A 435 14.78 -5.03 -6.77
C SER A 435 16.28 -4.77 -6.76
N LEU A 436 16.72 -3.64 -6.20
CA LEU A 436 18.15 -3.32 -6.12
C LEU A 436 18.94 -4.44 -5.42
N LYS A 437 18.37 -5.03 -4.37
CA LYS A 437 18.97 -6.14 -3.60
C LYS A 437 19.11 -7.43 -4.41
N ASP A 438 18.18 -7.69 -5.33
CA ASP A 438 18.24 -8.88 -6.18
C ASP A 438 19.26 -8.71 -7.29
N VAL A 439 19.40 -7.49 -7.83
CA VAL A 439 20.35 -7.17 -8.92
C VAL A 439 21.78 -6.96 -8.41
N GLU A 440 21.98 -6.56 -7.16
CA GLU A 440 23.31 -6.35 -6.56
C GLU A 440 24.10 -7.65 -6.33
N ARG A 441 23.40 -8.77 -6.10
CA ARG A 441 24.00 -10.10 -5.84
C ARG A 441 24.80 -10.61 -7.03
#